data_AF-M5BM98-F1
#
_entry.id   AF-M5BM98-F1
#
_cell.length_a   1.000
_cell.length_b   1.000
_cell.length_c   1.000
_cell.angle_alpha   90.00
_cell.angle_beta   90.00
_cell.angle_gamma   90.00
#
_symmetry.space_group_name_H-M   'P 1'
#
loop_
_entity.id
_entity.type
_entity.pdbx_description
1 polymer ?
#
loop_
_entity_poly.entity_id
_entity_poly.type
_entity_poly.pdbx_seq_one_letter_code
_entity_poly.pdbx_strand_id
1 'polypeptide(L)'
;MRAGIPVHFRTYQSEWNPAPNCKIWEAARATSAAPTFFKSITVSSDDGIPMKFIDGGMAVNNPTERVLSEANKLFSGHNQQLSCILSIGTGQSKTISVPEAGAMTNMFVPAAQLAGAVKKIATDCEKMADEMSSRFAPHPGVYFRFSVDQGLQDVGLGAYEKLSELAAHTSAYMRLHGNDTKADQVATALKRHSPHLIPVYTLSS
;
A
#
# COMPACT_ATOMS: atom_id res chain seq x y z
N MET A 1 -17.80 -6.93 -17.86
CA MET A 1 -16.63 -6.28 -17.22
C MET A 1 -16.23 -7.10 -15.99
N ARG A 2 -14.99 -7.59 -15.93
CA ARG A 2 -14.52 -8.43 -14.82
C ARG A 2 -14.25 -7.56 -13.60
N ALA A 3 -15.24 -7.44 -12.71
CA ALA A 3 -15.21 -6.63 -11.49
C ALA A 3 -14.20 -7.11 -10.40
N GLY A 4 -13.11 -7.80 -10.79
CA GLY A 4 -12.17 -8.43 -9.84
C GLY A 4 -10.69 -8.31 -10.18
N ILE A 5 -10.30 -7.69 -11.30
CA ILE A 5 -8.89 -7.44 -11.63
C ILE A 5 -8.57 -5.98 -11.24
N PRO A 6 -7.60 -5.73 -10.35
CA PRO A 6 -7.18 -4.37 -10.01
C PRO A 6 -6.67 -3.62 -11.24
N VAL A 7 -7.04 -2.36 -11.39
CA VAL A 7 -6.55 -1.47 -12.45
C VAL A 7 -5.43 -0.61 -11.90
N HIS A 8 -4.34 -0.43 -12.66
CA HIS A 8 -3.20 0.38 -12.23
C HIS A 8 -3.14 1.69 -13.04
N PHE A 9 -3.32 2.83 -12.35
CA PHE A 9 -3.07 4.14 -12.92
C PHE A 9 -1.56 4.38 -13.02
N ARG A 10 -1.09 4.82 -14.19
CA ARG A 10 0.34 5.00 -14.51
C ARG A 10 0.57 6.33 -15.21
N THR A 11 1.79 6.84 -15.09
CA THR A 11 2.26 8.02 -15.83
C THR A 11 2.99 7.68 -17.13
N TYR A 12 3.12 6.39 -17.45
CA TYR A 12 3.73 5.86 -18.67
C TYR A 12 2.75 4.92 -19.38
N GLN A 13 2.97 4.73 -20.69
CA GLN A 13 2.17 3.82 -21.49
C GLN A 13 2.46 2.37 -21.11
N SER A 14 1.40 1.57 -21.00
CA SER A 14 1.50 0.13 -20.77
C SER A 14 0.42 -0.57 -21.59
N GLU A 15 0.83 -1.56 -22.38
CA GLU A 15 -0.10 -2.41 -23.14
C GLU A 15 -0.84 -3.41 -22.21
N TRP A 16 -0.40 -3.54 -20.96
CA TRP A 16 -0.92 -4.49 -19.99
C TRP A 16 -1.75 -3.80 -18.91
N ASN A 17 -3.02 -4.19 -18.78
CA ASN A 17 -3.95 -3.61 -17.79
C ASN A 17 -4.04 -2.06 -17.94
N PRO A 18 -4.48 -1.56 -19.11
CA PRO A 18 -4.56 -0.13 -19.36
C PRO A 18 -5.64 0.50 -18.48
N ALA A 19 -5.27 1.57 -17.78
CA ALA A 19 -6.20 2.44 -17.09
C ALA A 19 -6.67 3.56 -18.03
N PRO A 20 -7.86 4.14 -17.82
CA PRO A 20 -8.27 5.32 -18.57
C PRO A 20 -7.29 6.47 -18.31
N ASN A 21 -6.99 7.24 -19.35
CA ASN A 21 -6.27 8.50 -19.20
C ASN A 21 -7.16 9.45 -18.38
N CYS A 22 -6.61 9.98 -17.29
CA CYS A 22 -7.40 10.77 -16.34
C CYS A 22 -6.53 11.78 -15.60
N LYS A 23 -7.19 12.72 -14.92
CA LYS A 23 -6.52 13.72 -14.10
C LYS A 23 -5.95 13.04 -12.85
N ILE A 24 -4.84 13.57 -12.34
CA ILE A 24 -4.19 13.06 -11.12
C ILE A 24 -5.17 12.96 -9.95
N TRP A 25 -6.08 13.91 -9.79
CA TRP A 25 -7.07 13.89 -8.71
C TRP A 25 -8.13 12.78 -8.90
N GLU A 26 -8.43 12.37 -10.13
CA GLU A 26 -9.37 11.28 -10.42
C GLU A 26 -8.74 9.94 -10.04
N ALA A 27 -7.48 9.72 -10.41
CA ALA A 27 -6.70 8.56 -9.97
C ALA A 27 -6.55 8.51 -8.44
N ALA A 28 -6.23 9.64 -7.81
CA ALA A 28 -6.14 9.77 -6.35
C ALA A 28 -7.47 9.48 -5.66
N ARG A 29 -8.60 9.92 -6.24
CA ARG A 29 -9.93 9.63 -5.72
C ARG A 29 -10.31 8.16 -5.94
N ALA A 30 -9.95 7.57 -7.07
CA ALA A 30 -10.19 6.16 -7.36
C ALA A 30 -9.48 5.26 -6.36
N THR A 31 -8.20 5.55 -6.06
CA THR A 31 -7.42 4.74 -5.12
C THR A 31 -7.84 4.91 -3.66
N SER A 32 -8.55 5.97 -3.29
CA SER A 32 -8.98 6.26 -1.90
C SER A 32 -10.48 6.07 -1.66
N ALA A 33 -11.24 5.65 -2.69
CA ALA A 33 -12.69 5.47 -2.62
C ALA A 33 -13.06 4.19 -1.86
N ALA A 34 -12.66 4.10 -0.59
CA ALA A 34 -12.86 2.92 0.25
C ALA A 34 -14.36 2.68 0.40
N PRO A 35 -14.87 1.51 0.00
CA PRO A 35 -16.28 1.20 0.21
C PRO A 35 -16.61 1.39 1.68
N THR A 36 -17.83 1.87 1.96
CA THR A 36 -18.34 2.29 3.27
C THR A 36 -17.89 3.66 3.79
N PHE A 37 -16.71 4.17 3.39
CA PHE A 37 -16.27 5.54 3.75
C PHE A 37 -16.58 6.55 2.66
N PHE A 38 -16.34 6.17 1.40
CA PHE A 38 -16.43 7.08 0.27
C PHE A 38 -17.22 6.47 -0.88
N LYS A 39 -17.94 7.34 -1.61
CA LYS A 39 -18.56 6.96 -2.88
C LYS A 39 -17.46 6.66 -3.90
N SER A 40 -17.67 5.57 -4.65
CA SER A 40 -16.92 5.25 -5.88
C SER A 40 -16.86 6.45 -6.83
N ILE A 41 -15.80 6.53 -7.62
CA ILE A 41 -15.66 7.51 -8.70
C ILE A 41 -15.93 6.84 -10.05
N THR A 42 -16.50 7.61 -10.98
CA THR A 42 -16.58 7.24 -12.39
C THR A 42 -15.57 8.09 -13.15
N VAL A 43 -14.67 7.45 -13.89
CA VAL A 43 -13.69 8.09 -14.76
C VAL A 43 -13.99 7.68 -16.19
N SER A 44 -14.18 8.65 -17.07
CA SER A 44 -14.41 8.39 -18.49
C SER A 44 -13.07 8.31 -19.22
N SER A 45 -12.91 7.26 -20.03
CA SER A 45 -11.77 7.13 -20.93
C SER A 45 -11.92 8.06 -22.15
N ASP A 46 -10.86 8.21 -22.94
CA ASP A 46 -10.81 9.06 -24.14
C ASP A 46 -11.83 8.61 -25.22
N ASP A 47 -12.24 7.34 -25.20
CA ASP A 47 -13.31 6.77 -26.05
C ASP A 47 -14.73 7.03 -25.53
N GLY A 48 -14.86 7.78 -24.43
CA GLY A 48 -16.13 8.14 -23.80
C GLY A 48 -16.75 7.03 -22.95
N ILE A 49 -16.08 5.88 -22.77
CA ILE A 49 -16.62 4.77 -21.96
C ILE A 49 -16.36 5.04 -20.47
N PRO A 50 -17.41 5.17 -19.64
CA PRO A 50 -17.24 5.40 -18.20
C PRO A 50 -16.83 4.12 -17.48
N MET A 51 -15.80 4.21 -16.66
CA MET A 51 -15.33 3.14 -15.78
C MET A 51 -15.50 3.55 -14.32
N LYS A 52 -16.05 2.64 -13.51
CA LYS A 52 -16.32 2.88 -12.09
C LYS A 52 -15.24 2.25 -11.21
N PHE A 53 -14.66 3.03 -10.32
CA PHE A 53 -13.56 2.63 -9.44
C PHE A 53 -13.93 2.72 -7.97
N ILE A 54 -13.38 1.78 -7.20
CA ILE A 54 -13.33 1.75 -5.74
C ILE A 54 -11.87 1.57 -5.30
N ASP A 55 -11.62 1.79 -4.02
CA ASP A 55 -10.28 1.67 -3.43
C ASP A 55 -9.59 0.33 -3.73
N GLY A 56 -8.31 0.44 -4.11
CA GLY A 56 -7.45 -0.70 -4.39
C GLY A 56 -7.11 -1.52 -3.14
N GLY A 57 -7.24 -0.95 -1.95
CA GLY A 57 -6.94 -1.57 -0.66
C GLY A 57 -7.75 -2.82 -0.38
N MET A 58 -8.94 -2.98 -0.99
CA MET A 58 -9.70 -4.24 -0.89
C MET A 58 -9.05 -5.43 -1.61
N ALA A 59 -8.11 -5.18 -2.53
CA ALA A 59 -7.43 -6.19 -3.32
C ALA A 59 -5.90 -6.18 -3.16
N VAL A 60 -5.30 -5.00 -3.07
CA VAL A 60 -3.84 -4.78 -3.00
C VAL A 60 -3.56 -3.54 -2.14
N ASN A 61 -3.56 -3.69 -0.81
CA ASN A 61 -3.21 -2.57 0.08
C ASN A 61 -1.71 -2.47 0.41
N ASN A 62 -0.96 -3.56 0.18
CA ASN A 62 0.50 -3.53 0.11
C ASN A 62 0.91 -3.80 -1.34
N PRO A 63 1.26 -2.77 -2.12
CA PRO A 63 1.51 -2.89 -3.56
C PRO A 63 2.90 -3.45 -3.90
N THR A 64 3.68 -3.93 -2.94
CA THR A 64 5.09 -4.29 -3.16
C THR A 64 5.27 -5.33 -4.26
N GLU A 65 4.48 -6.41 -4.28
CA GLU A 65 4.53 -7.41 -5.36
C GLU A 65 4.17 -6.81 -6.73
N ARG A 66 3.15 -5.95 -6.79
CA ARG A 66 2.71 -5.30 -8.03
C ARG A 66 3.79 -4.40 -8.59
N VAL A 67 4.44 -3.62 -7.72
CA VAL A 67 5.56 -2.75 -8.10
C VAL A 67 6.73 -3.56 -8.63
N LEU A 68 7.06 -4.70 -8.01
CA LEU A 68 8.13 -5.58 -8.49
C LEU A 68 7.80 -6.22 -9.84
N SER A 69 6.58 -6.71 -10.01
CA SER A 69 6.08 -7.26 -11.27
C SER A 69 6.14 -6.22 -12.39
N GLU A 70 5.76 -4.99 -12.09
CA GLU A 70 5.79 -3.87 -13.04
C GLU A 70 7.23 -3.44 -13.37
N ALA A 71 8.10 -3.30 -12.35
CA ALA A 71 9.52 -3.02 -12.55
C ALA A 71 10.19 -4.10 -13.41
N ASN A 72 9.84 -5.36 -13.19
CA ASN A 72 10.32 -6.46 -14.02
C ASN A 72 9.95 -6.25 -15.49
N LYS A 73 8.69 -5.97 -15.80
CA LYS A 73 8.23 -5.75 -17.18
C LYS A 73 8.88 -4.55 -17.85
N LEU A 74 9.09 -3.47 -17.10
CA LEU A 74 9.67 -2.23 -17.65
C LEU A 74 11.19 -2.31 -17.86
N PHE A 75 11.91 -3.01 -16.98
CA PHE A 75 13.37 -2.93 -16.93
C PHE A 75 14.09 -4.24 -17.25
N SER A 76 13.39 -5.35 -17.53
CA SER A 76 13.98 -6.64 -17.91
C SER A 76 14.95 -6.56 -19.08
N GLY A 77 14.71 -5.68 -20.05
CA GLY A 77 15.55 -5.53 -21.25
C GLY A 77 16.80 -4.67 -21.07
N HIS A 78 17.08 -4.16 -19.87
CA HIS A 78 18.05 -3.08 -19.66
C HIS A 78 19.18 -3.40 -18.68
N ASN A 79 19.37 -4.68 -18.31
CA ASN A 79 20.34 -5.10 -17.27
C ASN A 79 20.24 -4.27 -15.98
N GLN A 80 19.06 -3.69 -15.71
CA GLN A 80 18.88 -2.85 -14.54
C GLN A 80 18.82 -3.72 -13.31
N GLN A 81 19.26 -3.11 -12.22
CA GLN A 81 19.42 -3.77 -10.95
C GLN A 81 18.59 -3.07 -9.90
N LEU A 82 17.89 -3.87 -9.10
CA LEU A 82 17.17 -3.41 -7.94
C LEU A 82 18.18 -3.12 -6.82
N SER A 83 18.30 -1.84 -6.43
CA SER A 83 19.15 -1.44 -5.29
C SER A 83 18.46 -1.76 -3.97
N CYS A 84 17.23 -1.28 -3.79
CA CYS A 84 16.41 -1.58 -2.62
C CYS A 84 14.92 -1.35 -2.90
N ILE A 85 14.10 -1.91 -2.02
CA ILE A 85 12.66 -1.72 -1.89
C ILE A 85 12.42 -1.11 -0.51
N LEU A 86 11.84 0.09 -0.49
CA LEU A 86 11.34 0.70 0.73
C LEU A 86 9.82 0.58 0.77
N SER A 87 9.32 -0.24 1.69
CA SER A 87 7.90 -0.40 1.94
C SER A 87 7.52 0.33 3.23
N ILE A 88 6.54 1.23 3.15
CA ILE A 88 6.05 2.01 4.30
C ILE A 88 4.61 1.61 4.58
N GLY A 89 4.35 1.22 5.82
CA GLY A 89 3.05 0.83 6.33
C GLY A 89 2.41 1.93 7.15
N THR A 90 1.08 1.88 7.23
CA THR A 90 0.27 2.80 8.04
C THR A 90 0.11 2.34 9.49
N GLY A 91 0.95 1.40 9.94
CA GLY A 91 0.89 0.79 11.26
C GLY A 91 -0.01 -0.44 11.36
N GLN A 92 0.16 -1.20 12.44
CA GLN A 92 -0.61 -2.39 12.75
C GLN A 92 -1.78 -2.04 13.68
N SER A 93 -3.01 -2.11 13.16
CA SER A 93 -4.22 -2.04 13.99
C SER A 93 -4.39 -3.35 14.76
N LYS A 94 -4.73 -3.31 16.05
CA LYS A 94 -5.37 -4.50 16.65
C LYS A 94 -6.75 -4.65 16.03
N THR A 95 -7.17 -5.91 15.95
CA THR A 95 -8.52 -6.29 15.61
C THR A 95 -9.48 -5.55 16.54
N ILE A 96 -10.32 -4.68 15.98
CA ILE A 96 -11.36 -3.98 16.73
C ILE A 96 -12.26 -5.02 17.40
N SER A 97 -12.28 -5.03 18.74
CA SER A 97 -13.47 -5.43 19.50
C SER A 97 -14.52 -4.34 19.27
N VAL A 98 -15.63 -4.72 18.62
CA VAL A 98 -16.74 -3.81 18.24
C VAL A 98 -17.26 -3.07 19.48
N PRO A 99 -17.14 -1.73 19.59
CA PRO A 99 -17.86 -0.97 20.60
C PRO A 99 -19.32 -0.80 20.17
N GLU A 100 -20.25 -0.86 21.13
CA GLU A 100 -21.69 -0.67 20.92
C GLU A 100 -21.98 0.68 20.25
N ALA A 101 -22.86 0.63 19.25
CA ALA A 101 -23.24 1.76 18.43
C ALA A 101 -24.09 2.78 19.21
N GLY A 102 -23.60 4.02 19.27
CA GLY A 102 -24.37 5.19 19.68
C GLY A 102 -24.24 6.31 18.63
N ALA A 103 -25.40 6.79 18.16
CA ALA A 103 -25.65 8.02 17.39
C ALA A 103 -25.46 8.00 15.84
N MET A 104 -26.61 7.75 15.19
CA MET A 104 -27.13 8.30 13.91
C MET A 104 -26.17 8.92 12.88
N THR A 105 -25.90 8.18 11.80
CA THR A 105 -25.65 8.72 10.45
C THR A 105 -26.34 7.83 9.41
N ASN A 106 -27.03 8.44 8.44
CA ASN A 106 -27.82 7.81 7.37
C ASN A 106 -27.00 6.97 6.35
N MET A 107 -26.23 6.00 6.82
CA MET A 107 -25.56 5.00 5.98
C MET A 107 -25.67 3.65 6.69
N PHE A 108 -26.60 2.79 6.25
CA PHE A 108 -26.77 1.44 6.79
C PHE A 108 -25.64 0.52 6.30
N VAL A 109 -24.43 0.69 6.84
CA VAL A 109 -23.42 -0.37 6.82
C VAL A 109 -23.13 -0.73 8.27
N PRO A 110 -23.39 -1.97 8.70
CA PRO A 110 -23.09 -2.39 10.07
C PRO A 110 -21.61 -2.15 10.39
N ALA A 111 -21.31 -1.55 11.55
CA ALA A 111 -19.93 -1.33 12.01
C ALA A 111 -19.07 -2.61 11.98
N ALA A 112 -19.70 -3.78 12.12
CA ALA A 112 -19.07 -5.08 11.97
C ALA A 112 -18.52 -5.34 10.55
N GLN A 113 -19.21 -4.92 9.49
CA GLN A 113 -18.72 -5.06 8.11
C GLN A 113 -17.51 -4.17 7.87
N LEU A 114 -17.51 -2.96 8.45
CA LEU A 114 -16.40 -2.04 8.36
C LEU A 114 -15.16 -2.59 9.09
N ALA A 115 -15.34 -3.03 10.34
CA ALA A 115 -14.28 -3.67 11.11
C ALA A 115 -13.71 -4.91 10.38
N GLY A 116 -14.58 -5.72 9.75
CA GLY A 116 -14.18 -6.87 8.95
C GLY A 116 -13.33 -6.49 7.73
N ALA A 117 -13.70 -5.43 7.00
CA ALA A 117 -12.94 -4.94 5.85
C ALA A 117 -11.56 -4.40 6.28
N VAL A 118 -11.51 -3.55 7.30
CA VAL A 118 -10.23 -3.02 7.85
C VAL A 118 -9.33 -4.14 8.31
N LYS A 119 -9.87 -5.12 9.03
CA LYS A 119 -9.12 -6.29 9.50
C LYS A 119 -8.54 -7.07 8.33
N LYS A 120 -9.35 -7.37 7.30
CA LYS A 120 -8.89 -8.10 6.12
C LYS A 120 -7.74 -7.37 5.43
N ILE A 121 -7.90 -6.07 5.21
CA ILE A 121 -6.88 -5.22 4.60
C ILE A 121 -5.58 -5.24 5.40
N ALA A 122 -5.65 -5.10 6.73
CA ALA A 122 -4.48 -5.16 7.60
C ALA A 122 -3.80 -6.53 7.54
N THR A 123 -4.56 -7.63 7.63
CA THR A 123 -4.04 -9.00 7.50
C THR A 123 -3.35 -9.22 6.15
N ASP A 124 -3.97 -8.79 5.05
CA ASP A 124 -3.40 -8.95 3.71
C ASP A 124 -2.10 -8.13 3.55
N CYS A 125 -2.04 -6.92 4.13
CA CYS A 125 -0.83 -6.09 4.15
C CYS A 125 0.35 -6.75 4.86
N GLU A 126 0.11 -7.28 6.05
CA GLU A 126 1.15 -7.90 6.88
C GLU A 126 1.58 -9.25 6.28
N LYS A 127 0.64 -10.03 5.71
CA LYS A 127 0.97 -11.24 4.95
C LYS A 127 1.91 -10.93 3.78
N MET A 128 1.60 -9.91 2.98
CA MET A 128 2.47 -9.50 1.87
C MET A 128 3.83 -8.98 2.38
N ALA A 129 3.86 -8.29 3.52
CA ALA A 129 5.12 -7.83 4.11
C ALA A 129 6.00 -9.00 4.58
N ASP A 130 5.40 -10.05 5.15
CA ASP A 130 6.07 -11.30 5.54
C ASP A 130 6.59 -12.10 4.34
N GLU A 131 5.77 -12.23 3.29
CA GLU A 131 6.17 -12.86 2.02
C GLU A 131 7.36 -12.14 1.39
N MET A 132 7.35 -10.80 1.34
CA MET A 132 8.48 -10.01 0.85
C MET A 132 9.72 -10.15 1.74
N SER A 133 9.54 -10.18 3.06
CA SER A 133 10.65 -10.38 4.00
C SER A 133 11.33 -11.73 3.78
N SER A 134 10.53 -12.79 3.60
CA SER A 134 11.02 -14.14 3.29
C SER A 134 11.72 -14.20 1.94
N ARG A 135 11.13 -13.58 0.91
CA ARG A 135 11.67 -13.53 -0.45
C ARG A 135 13.05 -12.87 -0.52
N PHE A 136 13.23 -11.78 0.22
CA PHE A 136 14.48 -11.02 0.23
C PHE A 136 15.42 -11.39 1.39
N ALA A 137 15.09 -12.39 2.21
CA ALA A 137 15.97 -12.87 3.29
C ALA A 137 17.38 -13.25 2.81
N PRO A 138 17.59 -13.87 1.62
CA PRO A 138 18.92 -14.14 1.08
C PRO A 138 19.69 -12.89 0.62
N HIS A 139 19.04 -11.72 0.58
CA HIS A 139 19.59 -10.47 0.04
C HIS A 139 19.50 -9.34 1.08
N PRO A 140 20.36 -9.35 2.11
CA PRO A 140 20.38 -8.31 3.13
C PRO A 140 20.55 -6.92 2.52
N GLY A 141 19.81 -5.94 3.04
CA GLY A 141 19.88 -4.56 2.57
C GLY A 141 19.11 -4.26 1.28
N VAL A 142 18.30 -5.21 0.78
CA VAL A 142 17.44 -4.98 -0.38
C VAL A 142 16.01 -4.61 0.03
N TYR A 143 15.37 -5.34 0.94
CA TYR A 143 14.00 -5.03 1.36
C TYR A 143 13.97 -4.40 2.76
N PHE A 144 13.34 -3.23 2.86
CA PHE A 144 13.16 -2.51 4.11
C PHE A 144 11.67 -2.22 4.32
N ARG A 145 11.14 -2.60 5.48
CA ARG A 145 9.76 -2.30 5.89
C ARG A 145 9.78 -1.41 7.12
N PHE A 146 9.06 -0.29 7.05
CA PHE A 146 8.69 0.51 8.22
C PHE A 146 7.20 0.41 8.41
N SER A 147 6.76 -0.04 9.59
CA SER A 147 5.36 -0.08 9.98
C SER A 147 5.33 -0.03 11.50
N VAL A 148 4.61 0.95 12.06
CA VAL A 148 4.49 1.08 13.51
C VAL A 148 3.71 -0.12 14.05
N ASP A 149 4.36 -0.92 14.88
CA ASP A 149 3.85 -2.20 15.40
C ASP A 149 3.09 -2.04 16.73
N GLN A 150 3.34 -0.94 17.46
CA GLN A 150 2.71 -0.65 18.75
C GLN A 150 2.27 0.80 18.86
N GLY A 151 1.11 1.03 19.50
CA GLY A 151 0.56 2.34 19.82
C GLY A 151 -0.48 2.87 18.84
N LEU A 152 -0.65 2.26 17.67
CA LEU A 152 -1.64 2.68 16.67
C LEU A 152 -2.87 1.78 16.62
N GLN A 153 -3.04 0.91 17.61
CA GLN A 153 -4.08 -0.11 17.60
C GLN A 153 -5.50 0.44 17.62
N ASP A 154 -5.70 1.61 18.23
CA ASP A 154 -6.99 2.28 18.40
C ASP A 154 -7.16 3.48 17.46
N VAL A 155 -6.26 3.63 16.47
CA VAL A 155 -6.32 4.69 15.45
C VAL A 155 -6.98 4.13 14.20
N GLY A 156 -8.29 4.37 14.07
CA GLY A 156 -9.07 3.93 12.91
C GLY A 156 -8.86 4.78 11.66
N LEU A 157 -9.31 4.28 10.50
CA LEU A 157 -9.18 4.95 9.20
C LEU A 157 -9.80 6.36 9.14
N GLY A 158 -10.80 6.65 9.97
CA GLY A 158 -11.45 7.95 10.08
C GLY A 158 -10.93 8.84 11.23
N ALA A 159 -9.93 8.41 11.99
CA ALA A 159 -9.51 9.07 13.22
C ALA A 159 -8.59 10.29 12.97
N TYR A 160 -9.04 11.25 12.15
CA TYR A 160 -8.27 12.47 11.85
C TYR A 160 -7.98 13.33 13.09
N GLU A 161 -8.75 13.15 14.17
CA GLU A 161 -8.53 13.84 15.45
C GLU A 161 -7.33 13.28 16.23
N LYS A 162 -6.88 12.06 15.91
CA LYS A 162 -5.77 11.37 16.56
C LYS A 162 -4.42 11.58 15.86
N LEU A 163 -4.30 12.58 14.99
CA LEU A 163 -3.05 12.83 14.25
C LEU A 163 -1.85 13.14 15.17
N SER A 164 -2.08 13.77 16.32
CA SER A 164 -1.02 14.01 17.31
C SER A 164 -0.52 12.72 17.96
N GLU A 165 -1.43 11.80 18.28
CA GLU A 165 -1.14 10.47 18.81
C GLU A 165 -0.39 9.64 17.76
N LEU A 166 -0.86 9.65 16.50
CA LEU A 166 -0.20 9.03 15.35
C LEU A 166 1.26 9.52 15.24
N ALA A 167 1.47 10.84 15.24
CA ALA A 167 2.79 11.44 15.12
C ALA A 167 3.70 11.06 16.30
N ALA A 168 3.18 11.04 17.53
CA ALA A 168 3.93 10.66 18.72
C ALA A 168 4.41 9.21 18.65
N HIS A 169 3.52 8.28 18.30
CA HIS A 169 3.87 6.85 18.16
C HIS A 169 4.83 6.60 16.99
N THR A 170 4.63 7.25 15.84
CA THR A 170 5.60 7.16 14.74
C THR A 170 6.97 7.72 15.14
N SER A 171 7.02 8.84 15.88
CA SER A 171 8.28 9.41 16.36
C SER A 171 9.00 8.45 17.33
N ALA A 172 8.27 7.87 18.28
CA ALA A 172 8.81 6.88 19.20
C ALA A 172 9.33 5.63 18.47
N TYR A 173 8.56 5.13 17.50
CA TYR A 173 8.96 4.00 16.65
C TYR A 173 10.26 4.28 15.90
N MET A 174 10.42 5.46 15.31
CA MET A 174 11.63 5.83 14.56
C MET A 174 12.86 5.98 15.46
N ARG A 175 12.69 6.36 16.74
CA ARG A 175 13.79 6.49 17.71
C ARG A 175 14.31 5.16 18.25
N LEU A 176 13.61 4.05 18.01
CA LEU A 176 14.14 2.73 18.35
C LEU A 176 15.44 2.50 17.58
N HIS A 177 16.51 2.13 18.28
CA HIS A 177 17.85 1.99 17.70
C HIS A 177 17.87 1.14 16.40
N GLY A 178 17.09 0.06 16.35
CA GLY A 178 16.98 -0.77 15.16
C GLY A 178 16.32 -0.06 13.96
N ASN A 179 15.33 0.79 14.20
CA ASN A 179 14.66 1.55 13.13
C ASN A 179 15.49 2.74 12.65
N ASP A 180 16.17 3.42 13.56
CA ASP A 180 17.11 4.50 13.25
C ASP A 180 18.27 3.96 12.37
N THR A 181 18.90 2.87 12.79
CA THR A 181 19.94 2.18 12.01
C THR A 181 19.42 1.71 10.65
N LYS A 182 18.20 1.16 10.60
CA LYS A 182 17.55 0.74 9.36
C LYS A 182 17.30 1.94 8.42
N ALA A 183 16.97 3.11 8.95
CA ALA A 183 16.79 4.33 8.15
C ALA A 183 18.10 4.78 7.50
N ASP A 184 19.22 4.71 8.22
CA ASP A 184 20.55 4.98 7.66
C ASP A 184 20.96 3.99 6.56
N GLN A 185 20.63 2.70 6.75
CA GLN A 185 20.84 1.67 5.74
C GLN A 185 20.05 1.96 4.46
N VAL A 186 18.78 2.36 4.60
CA VAL A 186 17.94 2.78 3.46
C VAL A 186 18.54 4.00 2.77
N ALA A 187 18.91 5.03 3.52
CA ALA A 187 19.52 6.24 2.97
C ALA A 187 20.80 5.91 2.19
N THR A 188 21.59 4.95 2.69
CA THR A 188 22.78 4.45 2.01
C THR A 188 22.45 3.69 0.73
N ALA A 189 21.47 2.78 0.77
CA ALA A 189 21.02 1.99 -0.38
C ALA A 189 20.35 2.83 -1.48
N LEU A 190 19.73 3.96 -1.12
CA LEU A 190 19.17 4.93 -2.06
C LEU A 190 20.24 5.82 -2.70
N LYS A 191 21.28 6.20 -1.95
CA LYS A 191 22.37 7.07 -2.44
C LYS A 191 23.42 6.33 -3.25
N ARG A 192 23.68 5.07 -2.93
CA ARG A 192 24.61 4.21 -3.66
C ARG A 192 23.82 3.39 -4.68
N HIS A 193 24.40 3.17 -5.85
CA HIS A 193 24.16 1.88 -6.51
C HIS A 193 24.72 0.83 -5.54
N SER A 194 23.85 0.18 -4.75
CA SER A 194 24.25 -0.78 -3.71
C SER A 194 25.28 -1.79 -4.25
N PRO A 195 26.18 -2.35 -3.44
CA PRO A 195 27.01 -3.48 -3.89
C PRO A 195 26.19 -4.78 -4.08
N HIS A 196 24.97 -4.83 -3.54
CA HIS A 196 24.04 -5.97 -3.58
C HIS A 196 22.93 -5.76 -4.60
N LEU A 197 23.35 -5.62 -5.86
CA LEU A 197 22.47 -5.35 -6.98
C LEU A 197 21.83 -6.65 -7.46
N ILE A 198 20.51 -6.77 -7.28
CA ILE A 198 19.76 -7.91 -7.80
C ILE A 198 19.31 -7.56 -9.21
N PRO A 199 19.65 -8.35 -10.24
CA PRO A 199 19.10 -8.14 -11.57
C PRO A 199 17.57 -8.19 -11.54
N VAL A 200 16.91 -7.20 -12.12
CA VAL A 200 15.45 -7.06 -12.03
C VAL A 200 14.70 -8.31 -12.54
N TYR A 201 15.27 -9.06 -13.49
CA TYR A 201 14.69 -10.30 -14.01
C TYR A 201 14.61 -11.46 -12.99
N THR A 202 15.45 -11.46 -11.94
CA THR A 202 15.39 -12.50 -10.89
C THR A 202 14.28 -12.24 -9.87
N LEU A 203 13.55 -11.12 -10.00
CA LEU A 203 12.37 -10.77 -9.20
C LEU A 203 11.09 -11.44 -9.72
N SER A 204 11.20 -12.45 -10.59
CA SER A 204 10.08 -13.14 -11.22
C SER A 204 9.69 -14.47 -10.54
N SER A 205 10.48 -14.94 -9.57
CA SER A 205 10.34 -16.26 -8.94
C SER A 205 9.67 -16.22 -7.59
#